data_AF-A0A655UYI3-F1
#
_entry.id   AF-A0A655UYI3-F1
#
_cell.length_a   1.000
_cell.length_b   1.000
_cell.length_c   1.000
_cell.angle_alpha   90.00
_cell.angle_beta   90.00
_cell.angle_gamma   90.00
#
_symmetry.space_group_name_H-M   'P 1'
#
loop_
_entity.id
_entity.type
_entity.pdbx_description
1 polymer ?
#
loop_
_entity_poly.entity_id
_entity_poly.type
_entity_poly.pdbx_seq_one_letter_code
_entity_poly.pdbx_strand_id
1 'polypeptide(L)'
;MEAAIALAFFIPLLIGTGGNSGTQITTTIVRAMAVGEVSLRNLGTVLRKELSTSTLVALAMAMAAWIRAWTLGVGPEIGLVVMLTILAIVLWSALVSSVIPMVLRRMNVDPAVVSAPFIATLVDGTGLIIYFEIAKLILPELA
;
A
#
# COMPACT_ATOMS: atom_id res chain seq x y z
N MET A 1 -3.76 14.50 22.11
CA MET A 1 -5.05 13.88 21.73
C MET A 1 -5.57 14.42 20.39
N GLU A 2 -5.47 15.73 20.14
CA GLU A 2 -5.87 16.33 18.86
C GLU A 2 -5.12 15.74 17.65
N ALA A 3 -3.81 15.50 17.74
CA ALA A 3 -3.03 14.87 16.68
C ALA A 3 -3.56 13.46 16.31
N ALA A 4 -3.87 12.63 17.31
CA ALA A 4 -4.44 11.30 17.09
C ALA A 4 -5.82 11.34 16.41
N ILE A 5 -6.66 12.33 16.76
CA ILE A 5 -7.96 12.55 16.13
C ILE A 5 -7.77 12.99 14.67
N ALA A 6 -6.83 13.90 14.41
CA ALA A 6 -6.52 14.35 13.06
C ALA A 6 -6.02 13.21 12.16
N LEU A 7 -5.13 12.35 12.69
CA LEU A 7 -4.61 11.17 11.99
C LEU A 7 -5.73 10.17 11.62
N ALA A 8 -6.72 9.97 12.51
CA ALA A 8 -7.82 9.05 12.25
C ALA A 8 -8.63 9.41 10.97
N PHE A 9 -8.73 10.70 10.62
CA PHE A 9 -9.41 11.13 9.39
C PHE A 9 -8.70 10.70 8.10
N PHE A 10 -7.40 10.37 8.17
CA PHE A 10 -6.63 9.89 7.03
C PHE A 10 -6.65 8.38 6.88
N ILE A 11 -7.10 7.62 7.89
CA ILE A 11 -7.15 6.15 7.82
C ILE A 11 -7.91 5.66 6.57
N PRO A 12 -9.13 6.12 6.25
CA PRO A 12 -9.84 5.65 5.06
C PRO A 12 -9.10 5.93 3.76
N LEU A 13 -8.40 7.07 3.66
CA LEU A 13 -7.59 7.42 2.50
C LEU A 13 -6.41 6.47 2.36
N LEU A 14 -5.69 6.21 3.45
CA LEU A 14 -4.50 5.36 3.47
C LEU A 14 -4.82 3.92 3.10
N ILE A 15 -5.84 3.36 3.77
CA ILE A 15 -6.29 1.98 3.55
C ILE A 15 -6.91 1.83 2.16
N GLY A 16 -7.76 2.76 1.73
CA GLY A 16 -8.34 2.75 0.40
C GLY A 16 -7.29 2.82 -0.71
N THR A 17 -6.23 3.62 -0.53
CA THR A 17 -5.14 3.75 -1.50
C THR A 17 -4.31 2.46 -1.60
N GLY A 18 -3.98 1.84 -0.46
CA GLY A 18 -3.31 0.54 -0.41
C GLY A 18 -4.15 -0.56 -1.09
N GLY A 19 -5.41 -0.71 -0.69
CA GLY A 19 -6.31 -1.74 -1.24
C GLY A 19 -6.56 -1.61 -2.74
N ASN A 20 -6.75 -0.39 -3.25
CA ASN A 20 -6.94 -0.16 -4.68
C ASN A 20 -5.69 -0.50 -5.50
N SER A 21 -4.52 -0.06 -5.05
CA SER A 21 -3.24 -0.40 -5.69
C SER A 21 -3.01 -1.92 -5.66
N GLY A 22 -3.23 -2.55 -4.51
CA GLY A 22 -3.06 -3.99 -4.36
C GLY A 22 -4.00 -4.80 -5.25
N THR A 23 -5.26 -4.39 -5.38
CA THR A 23 -6.24 -5.04 -6.27
C THR A 23 -5.83 -4.94 -7.74
N GLN A 24 -5.35 -3.77 -8.17
CA GLN A 24 -4.86 -3.55 -9.54
C GLN A 24 -3.67 -4.46 -9.86
N ILE A 25 -2.69 -4.51 -8.96
CA ILE A 25 -1.48 -5.31 -9.13
C ILE A 25 -1.84 -6.80 -9.11
N THR A 26 -2.63 -7.24 -8.13
CA THR A 26 -3.09 -8.63 -8.02
C THR A 26 -3.80 -9.09 -9.30
N THR A 27 -4.71 -8.28 -9.84
CA THR A 27 -5.43 -8.59 -11.08
C THR A 27 -4.47 -8.75 -12.25
N THR A 28 -3.50 -7.84 -12.37
CA THR A 28 -2.49 -7.86 -13.44
C THR A 28 -1.60 -9.10 -13.34
N ILE A 29 -1.13 -9.43 -12.14
CA ILE A 29 -0.28 -10.59 -11.89
C ILE A 29 -1.03 -11.90 -12.11
N VAL A 30 -2.25 -12.05 -11.60
CA VAL A 30 -3.08 -13.24 -11.83
C VAL A 30 -3.33 -13.46 -13.31
N ARG A 31 -3.65 -12.39 -14.06
CA ARG A 31 -3.82 -12.48 -15.52
C ARG A 31 -2.52 -12.87 -16.22
N ALA A 32 -1.40 -12.23 -15.89
CA ALA A 32 -0.10 -12.51 -16.50
C ALA A 32 0.40 -13.93 -16.20
N MET A 33 0.09 -14.47 -15.01
CA MET A 33 0.33 -15.87 -14.67
C MET A 33 -0.53 -16.83 -15.52
N ALA A 34 -1.80 -16.50 -15.75
CA ALA A 34 -2.71 -17.33 -16.53
C ALA A 34 -2.27 -17.47 -18.00
N VAL A 35 -1.62 -16.45 -18.56
CA VAL A 35 -1.05 -16.49 -19.93
C VAL A 35 0.42 -16.96 -19.97
N GLY A 36 1.02 -17.30 -18.83
CA GLY A 36 2.38 -17.84 -18.74
C GLY A 36 3.52 -16.80 -18.82
N GLU A 37 3.21 -15.51 -18.76
CA GLU A 37 4.20 -14.41 -18.82
C GLU A 37 4.92 -14.21 -17.47
N VAL A 38 4.27 -14.55 -16.36
CA VAL A 38 4.77 -14.30 -15.00
C VAL A 38 4.85 -15.59 -14.19
N SER A 39 5.95 -15.76 -13.45
CA SER A 39 6.15 -16.86 -12.50
C SER A 39 7.16 -16.47 -11.41
N LEU A 40 7.31 -17.29 -10.37
CA LEU A 40 8.34 -17.06 -9.36
C LEU A 40 9.77 -16.98 -9.93
N ARG A 41 10.03 -17.54 -11.11
CA ARG A 41 11.35 -17.48 -11.75
C ARG A 41 11.73 -16.07 -12.21
N ASN A 42 10.75 -15.23 -12.56
CA ASN A 42 10.99 -13.85 -12.98
C ASN A 42 10.52 -12.83 -11.94
N LEU A 43 10.39 -13.25 -10.67
CA LEU A 43 9.92 -12.42 -9.56
C LEU A 43 10.67 -11.08 -9.46
N GLY A 44 12.00 -11.08 -9.59
CA GLY A 44 12.79 -9.84 -9.51
C GLY A 44 12.41 -8.81 -10.59
N THR A 45 12.19 -9.26 -11.82
CA THR A 45 11.74 -8.40 -12.94
C THR A 45 10.33 -7.86 -12.69
N VAL A 46 9.44 -8.70 -12.17
CA VAL A 46 8.08 -8.31 -11.82
C VAL A 46 8.09 -7.27 -10.70
N LEU A 47 8.79 -7.54 -9.60
CA LEU A 47 8.91 -6.60 -8.49
C LEU A 47 9.50 -5.27 -8.93
N ARG A 48 10.54 -5.26 -9.77
CA ARG A 48 11.09 -4.02 -10.30
C ARG A 48 10.06 -3.21 -11.09
N LYS A 49 9.27 -3.87 -11.96
CA LYS A 49 8.23 -3.23 -12.76
C LYS A 49 7.11 -2.65 -11.88
N GLU A 50 6.59 -3.47 -10.96
CA GLU A 50 5.47 -3.08 -10.10
C GLU A 50 5.90 -2.02 -9.10
N LEU A 51 7.06 -2.14 -8.45
CA LEU A 51 7.58 -1.11 -7.54
C LEU A 51 7.87 0.20 -8.25
N SER A 52 8.40 0.17 -9.48
CA SER A 52 8.62 1.39 -10.26
C SER A 52 7.30 2.09 -10.58
N THR A 53 6.28 1.32 -10.99
CA THR A 53 4.95 1.87 -11.31
C THR A 53 4.27 2.41 -10.06
N SER A 54 4.29 1.64 -8.97
CA SER A 54 3.74 2.01 -7.68
C SER A 54 4.43 3.22 -7.06
N THR A 55 5.74 3.41 -7.27
CA THR A 55 6.43 4.63 -6.82
C THR A 55 5.83 5.88 -7.46
N LEU A 56 5.55 5.84 -8.77
CA LEU A 56 4.95 6.98 -9.48
C LEU A 56 3.53 7.28 -8.97
N VAL A 57 2.72 6.22 -8.79
CA VAL A 57 1.37 6.34 -8.22
C VAL A 57 1.44 6.90 -6.79
N ALA A 58 2.35 6.39 -5.98
CA ALA A 58 2.52 6.80 -4.60
C ALA A 58 2.96 8.25 -4.49
N LEU A 59 3.89 8.72 -5.34
CA LEU A 59 4.27 10.14 -5.39
C LEU A 59 3.10 11.04 -5.77
N ALA A 60 2.30 10.65 -6.76
CA ALA A 60 1.11 11.41 -7.14
C ALA A 60 0.08 11.50 -5.99
N MET A 61 -0.16 10.38 -5.31
CA MET A 61 -1.06 10.33 -4.16
C MET A 61 -0.52 11.05 -2.93
N ALA A 62 0.78 10.97 -2.68
CA ALA A 62 1.47 11.67 -1.60
C ALA A 62 1.36 13.19 -1.79
N MET A 63 1.54 13.70 -3.01
CA MET A 63 1.31 15.12 -3.32
C MET A 63 -0.15 15.53 -3.11
N ALA A 64 -1.10 14.72 -3.59
CA ALA A 64 -2.53 15.01 -3.41
C ALA A 64 -2.92 15.03 -1.92
N ALA A 65 -2.38 14.10 -1.13
CA ALA A 65 -2.63 14.01 0.30
C ALA A 65 -1.97 15.16 1.07
N TRP A 66 -0.78 15.62 0.66
CA TRP A 66 -0.15 16.81 1.22
C TRP A 66 -1.00 18.06 0.99
N ILE A 67 -1.49 18.26 -0.23
CA ILE A 67 -2.43 19.35 -0.55
C ILE A 67 -3.68 19.22 0.32
N ARG A 68 -4.23 18.02 0.46
CA ARG A 68 -5.40 17.78 1.31
C ARG A 68 -5.13 18.13 2.77
N ALA A 69 -4.00 17.70 3.33
CA ALA A 69 -3.60 18.01 4.70
C ALA A 69 -3.45 19.53 4.91
N TRP A 70 -2.85 20.24 3.96
CA TRP A 70 -2.79 21.70 3.98
C TRP A 70 -4.20 22.30 4.05
N THR A 71 -5.12 21.90 3.16
CA THR A 71 -6.49 22.47 3.13
C THR A 71 -7.30 22.20 4.39
N LEU A 72 -6.97 21.14 5.14
CA LEU A 72 -7.61 20.79 6.40
C LEU A 72 -7.01 21.55 7.60
N GLY A 73 -5.87 22.23 7.43
CA GLY A 73 -5.24 22.99 8.50
C GLY A 73 -4.69 22.11 9.63
N VAL A 74 -4.42 20.83 9.39
CA VAL A 74 -3.97 19.86 10.41
C VAL A 74 -2.49 19.99 10.79
N GLY A 75 -1.77 20.94 10.21
CA GLY A 75 -0.34 21.16 10.48
C GLY A 75 0.60 20.36 9.57
N PRO A 76 1.85 20.86 9.38
CA PRO A 76 2.80 20.28 8.44
C PRO A 76 3.32 18.90 8.87
N GLU A 77 3.40 18.63 10.17
CA GLU A 77 3.88 17.35 10.70
C GLU A 77 2.92 16.21 10.36
N ILE A 78 1.61 16.43 10.54
CA ILE A 78 0.57 15.46 10.14
C ILE A 78 0.59 15.27 8.62
N GLY A 79 0.74 16.35 7.85
CA GLY A 79 0.91 16.25 6.40
C GLY A 79 2.10 15.37 5.99
N LEU A 80 3.22 15.48 6.71
CA LEU A 80 4.42 14.69 6.47
C LEU A 80 4.21 13.22 6.81
N VAL A 81 3.57 12.92 7.94
CA VAL A 81 3.19 11.56 8.34
C VAL A 81 2.34 10.92 7.23
N VAL A 82 1.29 11.60 6.77
CA VAL A 82 0.38 11.07 5.74
C VAL A 82 1.13 10.82 4.42
N MET A 83 1.97 11.77 3.99
CA MET A 83 2.74 11.68 2.75
C MET A 83 3.69 10.48 2.74
N LEU A 84 4.48 10.32 3.81
CA LEU A 84 5.41 9.20 3.96
C LEU A 84 4.68 7.86 4.12
N THR A 85 3.53 7.87 4.78
CA THR A 85 2.71 6.67 4.95
C THR A 85 2.14 6.19 3.63
N ILE A 86 1.64 7.08 2.77
CA ILE A 86 1.15 6.71 1.42
C ILE A 86 2.28 6.04 0.63
N LEU A 87 3.48 6.63 0.64
CA LEU A 87 4.64 6.04 -0.03
C LEU A 87 4.92 4.63 0.48
N ALA A 88 4.97 4.45 1.80
CA ALA A 88 5.26 3.16 2.41
C ALA A 88 4.16 2.12 2.14
N ILE A 89 2.88 2.47 2.32
CA ILE A 89 1.74 1.55 2.15
C ILE A 89 1.59 1.13 0.68
N VAL A 90 1.74 2.04 -0.28
CA VAL A 90 1.59 1.70 -1.70
C VAL A 90 2.72 0.78 -2.16
N LEU A 91 3.96 1.03 -1.72
CA LEU A 91 5.09 0.14 -2.03
C LEU A 91 4.94 -1.21 -1.34
N TRP A 92 4.52 -1.22 -0.08
CA TRP A 92 4.24 -2.45 0.66
C TRP A 92 3.13 -3.27 -0.01
N SER A 93 2.02 -2.62 -0.39
CA SER A 93 0.95 -3.26 -1.14
C SER A 93 1.46 -3.84 -2.45
N ALA A 94 2.32 -3.13 -3.19
CA ALA A 94 2.89 -3.64 -4.43
C ALA A 94 3.74 -4.89 -4.23
N LEU A 95 4.55 -4.94 -3.17
CA LEU A 95 5.32 -6.12 -2.79
C LEU A 95 4.38 -7.30 -2.49
N VAL A 96 3.44 -7.12 -1.57
CA VAL A 96 2.51 -8.16 -1.14
C VAL A 96 1.68 -8.68 -2.33
N SER A 97 1.08 -7.78 -3.09
CA SER A 97 0.22 -8.12 -4.23
C SER A 97 0.96 -8.75 -5.39
N SER A 98 2.27 -8.53 -5.51
CA SER A 98 3.10 -9.22 -6.51
C SER A 98 3.50 -10.62 -6.05
N VAL A 99 3.85 -10.79 -4.77
CA VAL A 99 4.41 -12.04 -4.26
C VAL A 99 3.32 -13.07 -3.96
N ILE A 100 2.24 -12.67 -3.27
CA ILE A 100 1.24 -13.60 -2.75
C ILE A 100 0.58 -14.46 -3.84
N PRO A 101 0.11 -13.90 -4.97
CA PRO A 101 -0.50 -14.71 -6.02
C PRO A 101 0.44 -15.79 -6.57
N MET A 102 1.74 -15.47 -6.69
CA MET A 102 2.74 -16.41 -7.19
C MET A 102 3.06 -17.52 -6.18
N VAL A 103 3.11 -17.18 -4.89
CA VAL A 103 3.29 -18.15 -3.80
C VAL A 103 2.09 -19.10 -3.71
N LEU A 104 0.87 -18.56 -3.75
CA LEU A 104 -0.35 -19.38 -3.76
C LEU A 104 -0.38 -20.35 -4.94
N ARG A 105 -0.03 -19.88 -6.15
CA ARG A 105 0.09 -20.74 -7.32
C ARG A 105 1.10 -21.86 -7.12
N ARG A 106 2.24 -21.59 -6.47
CA ARG A 106 3.27 -22.59 -6.16
C ARG A 106 2.81 -23.63 -5.13
N MET A 107 1.86 -23.27 -4.27
CA MET A 107 1.19 -24.15 -3.32
C MET A 107 -0.02 -24.89 -3.92
N ASN A 108 -0.25 -24.78 -5.24
CA ASN A 108 -1.42 -25.32 -5.94
C ASN A 108 -2.78 -24.74 -5.45
N VAL A 109 -2.76 -23.52 -4.90
CA VAL A 109 -3.96 -22.75 -4.59
C VAL A 109 -4.27 -21.81 -5.75
N ASP A 110 -5.54 -21.69 -6.15
CA ASP A 110 -5.95 -20.75 -7.19
C ASP A 110 -5.89 -19.30 -6.67
N PRO A 111 -4.94 -18.48 -7.14
CA PRO A 111 -4.82 -17.11 -6.67
C PRO A 111 -6.01 -16.23 -7.08
N ALA A 112 -6.77 -16.57 -8.13
CA ALA A 112 -7.93 -15.77 -8.55
C ALA A 112 -9.06 -15.78 -7.51
N VAL A 113 -9.16 -16.84 -6.70
CA VAL A 113 -10.23 -17.01 -5.71
C VAL A 113 -9.88 -16.39 -4.36
N VAL A 114 -8.63 -16.53 -3.92
CA VAL A 114 -8.23 -16.22 -2.53
C VAL A 114 -7.49 -14.89 -2.40
N SER A 115 -6.76 -14.46 -3.44
CA SER A 115 -5.79 -13.37 -3.29
C SER A 115 -6.44 -12.04 -2.93
N ALA A 116 -7.57 -11.67 -3.55
CA ALA A 116 -8.18 -10.36 -3.34
C ALA A 116 -8.57 -10.07 -1.86
N PRO A 117 -9.42 -10.89 -1.20
CA PRO A 117 -9.78 -10.64 0.19
C PRO A 117 -8.60 -10.84 1.17
N PHE A 118 -7.71 -11.79 0.89
CA PHE A 118 -6.55 -12.05 1.74
C PHE A 118 -5.54 -10.89 1.70
N ILE A 119 -5.24 -10.37 0.51
CA ILE A 119 -4.32 -9.25 0.32
C ILE A 119 -4.90 -7.99 0.93
N ALA A 120 -6.20 -7.71 0.74
CA ALA A 120 -6.84 -6.53 1.32
C ALA A 120 -6.69 -6.53 2.85
N THR A 121 -7.09 -7.61 3.52
CA THR A 121 -6.96 -7.72 4.99
C THR A 121 -5.51 -7.60 5.48
N LEU A 122 -4.56 -8.20 4.75
CA LEU A 122 -3.15 -8.12 5.09
C LEU A 122 -2.62 -6.68 4.94
N VAL A 123 -2.90 -6.02 3.82
CA VAL A 123 -2.50 -4.63 3.54
C VAL A 123 -3.16 -3.67 4.52
N ASP A 124 -4.42 -3.90 4.92
CA ASP A 124 -5.12 -3.06 5.87
C ASP A 124 -4.45 -3.11 7.26
N GLY A 125 -4.25 -4.32 7.79
CA GLY A 125 -3.66 -4.51 9.12
C GLY A 125 -2.21 -4.02 9.18
N THR A 126 -1.39 -4.39 8.19
CA THR A 126 0.01 -3.95 8.12
C THR A 126 0.14 -2.47 7.78
N GLY A 127 -0.78 -1.92 6.98
CA GLY A 127 -0.82 -0.50 6.63
C GLY A 127 -1.07 0.38 7.86
N LEU A 128 -1.96 -0.02 8.76
CA LEU A 128 -2.15 0.67 10.04
C LEU A 128 -0.89 0.62 10.91
N ILE A 129 -0.20 -0.52 10.96
CA ILE A 129 1.06 -0.64 11.69
C ILE A 129 2.10 0.33 11.12
N ILE A 130 2.30 0.32 9.80
CA ILE A 130 3.20 1.26 9.10
C ILE A 130 2.84 2.71 9.42
N TYR A 131 1.55 3.04 9.37
CA TYR A 131 1.06 4.39 9.63
C TYR A 131 1.40 4.87 11.04
N PHE A 132 1.06 4.06 12.06
CA PHE A 132 1.28 4.45 13.44
C PHE A 132 2.76 4.47 13.81
N GLU A 133 3.59 3.59 13.24
CA GLU A 133 5.04 3.65 13.44
C GLU A 133 5.64 4.94 12.84
N ILE A 134 5.24 5.32 11.62
CA ILE A 134 5.66 6.60 11.02
C ILE A 134 5.17 7.79 11.87
N ALA A 135 3.93 7.72 12.37
CA ALA A 135 3.37 8.77 13.22
C ALA A 135 4.18 8.95 14.52
N LYS A 136 4.51 7.87 15.24
CA LYS A 136 5.33 7.93 16.47
C LYS A 136 6.72 8.50 16.22
N LEU A 137 7.33 8.19 15.07
CA LEU A 137 8.66 8.69 14.70
C LEU A 137 8.67 10.20 14.43
N ILE A 138 7.58 10.76 13.95
CA ILE A 138 7.49 12.17 13.51
C ILE A 138 6.82 13.06 14.56
N LEU A 139 5.89 12.51 15.34
CA LEU A 139 5.11 13.19 16.37
C LEU A 139 5.49 12.59 17.74
N PRO A 140 6.53 13.12 18.42
CA PRO A 140 7.04 12.54 19.66
C PRO A 140 6.01 12.44 20.78
N GLU A 141 4.98 13.29 20.78
CA GLU A 141 3.86 13.24 21.72
C GLU A 141 2.94 12.02 21.56
N LEU A 142 3.14 11.21 20.51
CA LEU A 142 2.47 9.93 20.30
C LEU A 142 3.32 8.71 20.70
N ALA A 143 4.59 8.90 21.06
CA ALA A 143 5.51 7.85 21.52
C ALA A 143 5.29 7.53 23.01
#